data_AF-C5LVY3-F1
#
_entry.id   AF-C5LVY3-F1
#
_cell.length_a   1.000
_cell.length_b   1.000
_cell.length_c   1.000
_cell.angle_alpha   90.00
_cell.angle_beta   90.00
_cell.angle_gamma   90.00
#
_symmetry.space_group_name_H-M   'P 1'
#
loop_
_entity.id
_entity.type
_entity.pdbx_description
1 polymer ?
#
loop_
_entity_poly.entity_id
_entity_poly.type
_entity_poly.pdbx_seq_one_letter_code
_entity_poly.pdbx_strand_id
1 'polypeptide(L)'
;MSSINGIKVQAHLYDLSQGMARQMSPMILGKQIEGIWHTGVVVFGLEYYYGGGICVSPPPAVPGMPYRTIDLDVIEEVFRYTTETYSLLTNNCNNFADDIA
;
A
#
# COMPACT_ATOMS: atom_id res chain seq x y z
N MET A 1 -4.12 -19.05 5.98
CA MET A 1 -5.55 -19.42 5.91
C MET A 1 -6.23 -18.08 6.15
N SER A 2 -6.26 -17.25 5.11
CA SER A 2 -6.19 -15.77 5.16
C SER A 2 -7.51 -15.09 5.46
N SER A 3 -8.21 -15.54 6.50
CA SER A 3 -9.54 -15.04 6.81
C SER A 3 -9.77 -15.00 8.31
N ILE A 4 -9.87 -13.80 8.87
CA ILE A 4 -10.65 -13.56 10.08
C ILE A 4 -12.11 -13.84 9.73
N ASN A 5 -12.69 -14.94 10.24
CA ASN A 5 -14.11 -15.28 10.09
C ASN A 5 -14.65 -15.36 8.64
N GLY A 6 -13.83 -15.78 7.66
CA GLY A 6 -14.24 -15.88 6.25
C GLY A 6 -14.25 -14.54 5.49
N ILE A 7 -13.79 -13.45 6.12
CA ILE A 7 -13.61 -12.15 5.47
C ILE A 7 -12.28 -12.19 4.72
N LYS A 8 -12.35 -11.92 3.41
CA LYS A 8 -11.16 -11.82 2.57
C LYS A 8 -10.48 -10.48 2.80
N VAL A 9 -9.18 -10.52 3.11
CA VAL A 9 -8.34 -9.32 3.21
C VAL A 9 -7.22 -9.41 2.18
N GLN A 10 -6.97 -8.30 1.48
CA GLN A 10 -6.02 -8.26 0.39
C GLN A 10 -5.16 -7.01 0.44
N ALA A 11 -3.85 -7.12 0.19
CA ALA A 11 -3.01 -5.98 -0.16
C ALA A 11 -3.07 -5.72 -1.66
N HIS A 12 -3.36 -4.49 -2.04
CA HIS A 12 -3.21 -3.98 -3.40
C HIS A 12 -1.91 -3.19 -3.50
N LEU A 13 -0.99 -3.67 -4.34
CA LEU A 13 0.27 -3.01 -4.62
C LEU A 13 0.13 -2.23 -5.93
N TYR A 14 0.51 -0.97 -5.91
CA TYR A 14 0.49 -0.07 -7.05
C TYR A 14 1.90 0.45 -7.34
N ASP A 15 2.26 0.51 -8.63
CA ASP A 15 3.38 1.32 -9.08
C ASP A 15 2.86 2.69 -9.51
N LEU A 16 3.06 3.70 -8.66
CA LEU A 16 2.64 5.08 -8.92
C LEU A 16 3.33 5.68 -10.15
N SER A 17 4.48 5.13 -10.54
CA SER A 17 5.21 5.58 -11.74
C SER A 17 4.69 4.95 -13.03
N GLN A 18 3.82 3.94 -12.94
CA GLN A 18 3.29 3.19 -14.09
C GLN A 18 4.39 2.67 -15.04
N GLY A 19 5.48 2.14 -14.47
CA GLY A 19 6.64 1.63 -15.19
C GLY A 19 7.71 2.67 -15.53
N MET A 20 7.43 3.97 -15.37
CA MET A 20 8.43 5.01 -15.65
C MET A 20 9.63 4.92 -14.73
N ALA A 21 9.45 4.57 -13.45
CA ALA A 21 10.57 4.43 -12.52
C ALA A 21 11.53 3.35 -13.00
N ARG A 22 11.01 2.21 -13.47
CA ARG A 22 11.84 1.14 -14.04
C ARG A 22 12.64 1.58 -15.27
N GLN A 23 12.08 2.43 -16.11
CA GLN A 23 12.77 2.90 -17.33
C GLN A 23 13.80 4.00 -17.03
N MET A 24 13.48 4.92 -16.12
CA MET A 24 14.20 6.19 -15.97
C MET A 24 15.15 6.21 -14.77
N SER A 25 14.98 5.31 -13.79
CA SER A 25 15.76 5.38 -12.56
C SER A 25 17.28 5.22 -12.72
N PRO A 26 17.83 4.42 -13.66
CA PRO A 26 19.28 4.37 -13.83
C PRO A 26 19.87 5.72 -14.22
N MET A 27 19.14 6.51 -15.02
CA MET A 27 19.58 7.82 -15.46
C MET A 27 19.43 8.89 -14.36
N ILE A 28 18.31 8.86 -13.63
CA ILE A 28 17.99 9.89 -12.62
C ILE A 28 18.68 9.62 -11.28
N LEU A 29 18.69 8.36 -10.84
CA LEU A 29 19.18 7.95 -9.52
C LEU A 29 20.56 7.26 -9.58
N GLY A 30 21.07 6.95 -10.77
CA GLY A 30 22.24 6.08 -10.92
C GLY A 30 21.98 4.63 -10.49
N LYS A 31 20.71 4.26 -10.24
CA LYS A 31 20.31 2.97 -9.66
C LYS A 31 19.01 2.47 -10.28
N GLN A 32 18.96 1.18 -10.60
CA GLN A 32 17.75 0.52 -11.04
C GLN A 32 16.79 0.33 -9.84
N ILE A 33 15.54 0.79 -9.99
CA ILE A 33 14.42 0.45 -9.12
C ILE A 33 13.26 -0.06 -10.00
N GLU A 34 12.38 -0.90 -9.45
CA GLU A 34 11.32 -1.55 -10.24
C GLU A 34 10.01 -0.74 -10.29
N GLY A 35 9.83 0.23 -9.38
CA GLY A 35 8.59 0.99 -9.26
C GLY A 35 8.63 1.97 -8.10
N ILE A 36 7.63 2.85 -8.04
CA ILE A 36 7.33 3.69 -6.88
C ILE A 36 6.11 3.08 -6.19
N TRP A 37 6.35 2.36 -5.09
CA TRP A 37 5.33 1.49 -4.51
C TRP A 37 4.40 2.23 -3.56
N HIS A 38 3.11 2.05 -3.80
CA HIS A 38 2.02 2.38 -2.89
C HIS A 38 1.21 1.12 -2.58
N THR A 39 0.78 0.97 -1.34
CA THR A 39 0.03 -0.21 -0.90
C THR A 39 -1.24 0.20 -0.16
N GLY A 40 -2.37 -0.40 -0.52
CA GLY A 40 -3.63 -0.31 0.21
C GLY A 40 -4.10 -1.69 0.68
N VAL A 41 -4.76 -1.74 1.82
CA VAL A 41 -5.38 -2.96 2.39
C VAL A 41 -6.87 -2.93 2.09
N VAL A 42 -7.34 -3.90 1.33
CA VAL A 42 -8.76 -4.07 0.97
C VAL A 42 -9.41 -5.07 1.90
N VAL A 43 -10.43 -4.61 2.62
CA VAL A 43 -11.28 -5.42 3.49
C VAL A 43 -12.68 -4.80 3.55
N PHE A 44 -13.71 -5.64 3.63
CA PHE A 44 -15.12 -5.21 3.61
C PHE A 44 -15.51 -4.32 2.41
N GLY A 45 -14.83 -4.50 1.26
CA GLY A 45 -15.08 -3.71 0.05
C GLY A 45 -14.54 -2.28 0.11
N LEU A 46 -13.79 -1.92 1.14
CA LEU A 46 -13.09 -0.65 1.29
C LEU A 46 -11.59 -0.88 1.25
N GLU A 47 -10.88 0.12 0.75
CA GLU A 47 -9.42 0.16 0.72
C GLU A 47 -8.90 1.18 1.72
N TYR A 48 -8.03 0.71 2.61
CA TYR A 48 -7.39 1.48 3.67
C TYR A 48 -5.92 1.69 3.32
N TYR A 49 -5.42 2.91 3.44
CA TYR A 49 -4.02 3.22 3.21
C TYR A 49 -3.57 4.42 4.02
N TYR A 50 -2.27 4.59 4.17
CA TYR A 50 -1.70 5.69 4.92
C TYR A 50 -1.15 6.80 4.00
N GLY A 51 -1.79 7.97 4.04
CA GLY A 51 -1.52 9.10 3.13
C GLY A 51 -1.44 10.45 3.85
N GLY A 52 -0.85 10.50 5.04
CA GLY A 52 -0.92 11.66 5.95
C GLY A 52 -2.01 11.51 7.01
N GLY A 53 -2.28 10.27 7.42
CA GLY A 53 -3.45 9.85 8.19
C GLY A 53 -4.05 8.60 7.53
N ILE A 54 -4.88 7.86 8.25
CA ILE A 54 -5.60 6.71 7.66
C ILE A 54 -6.62 7.26 6.68
N CYS A 55 -6.47 6.88 5.41
CA CYS A 55 -7.39 7.19 4.33
C CYS A 55 -8.24 5.96 4.02
N VAL A 56 -9.50 6.19 3.62
CA VAL A 56 -10.44 5.13 3.26
C VAL A 56 -11.16 5.54 1.98
N SER A 57 -11.18 4.64 0.99
CA SER A 57 -11.89 4.83 -0.26
C SER A 57 -12.35 3.50 -0.85
N PRO A 58 -13.28 3.48 -1.82
CA PRO A 58 -13.50 2.30 -2.63
C PRO A 58 -12.23 1.97 -3.44
N PRO A 59 -11.89 0.69 -3.63
CA PRO A 59 -10.81 0.32 -4.52
C PRO A 59 -11.16 0.62 -5.99
N PRO A 60 -10.19 1.04 -6.83
CA PRO A 60 -8.81 1.32 -6.48
C PRO A 60 -8.62 2.72 -5.85
N ALA A 61 -7.84 2.79 -4.79
CA ALA A 61 -7.54 4.05 -4.09
C ALA A 61 -6.68 5.03 -4.91
N VAL A 62 -5.94 4.54 -5.91
CA VAL A 62 -5.12 5.36 -6.82
C VAL A 62 -5.50 5.11 -8.29
N PRO A 63 -5.25 6.06 -9.21
CA PRO A 63 -5.56 5.88 -10.62
C PRO A 63 -4.83 4.67 -11.22
N GLY A 64 -5.62 3.77 -11.84
CA GLY A 64 -5.12 2.55 -12.48
C GLY A 64 -5.57 1.29 -11.75
N MET A 65 -5.06 0.15 -12.21
CA MET A 65 -5.28 -1.15 -11.56
C MET A 65 -4.09 -1.50 -10.67
N PRO A 66 -4.30 -2.26 -9.56
CA PRO A 66 -3.20 -2.80 -8.79
C PRO A 66 -2.23 -3.55 -9.71
N TYR A 67 -0.93 -3.28 -9.55
CA TYR A 67 0.13 -4.06 -10.16
C TYR A 67 0.10 -5.52 -9.67
N ARG A 68 -0.22 -5.71 -8.39
CA ARG A 68 -0.39 -7.03 -7.78
C ARG A 68 -1.40 -6.97 -6.64
N THR A 69 -2.16 -8.03 -6.48
CA THR A 69 -3.02 -8.27 -5.32
C THR A 69 -2.50 -9.48 -4.55
N ILE A 70 -2.36 -9.36 -3.22
CA ILE A 70 -1.85 -10.39 -2.33
C ILE A 70 -2.90 -10.65 -1.24
N ASP A 71 -3.29 -11.89 -1.00
CA ASP A 71 -4.20 -12.23 0.10
C ASP A 71 -3.43 -12.21 1.43
N LEU A 72 -4.00 -11.56 2.46
CA LEU A 72 -3.37 -11.37 3.77
C LEU A 72 -4.08 -12.16 4.87
N ASP A 73 -3.32 -12.74 5.79
CA ASP A 73 -3.82 -13.13 7.12
C ASP A 73 -3.79 -11.84 7.97
N VAL A 74 -4.90 -11.43 8.62
CA VAL A 74 -4.95 -10.10 9.30
C VAL A 74 -4.34 -10.15 10.69
N ILE A 75 -3.53 -9.14 11.02
CA ILE A 75 -2.91 -8.97 12.32
C ILE A 75 -3.15 -7.52 12.82
N GLU A 76 -4.01 -7.38 13.85
CA GLU A 76 -4.14 -6.24 14.77
C GLU A 76 -4.67 -4.85 14.31
N GLU A 77 -5.16 -4.09 15.31
CA GLU A 77 -5.53 -2.67 15.21
C GLU A 77 -4.28 -1.79 15.33
N VAL A 78 -4.10 -0.84 14.39
CA VAL A 78 -2.88 -0.04 14.34
C VAL A 78 -3.14 1.44 14.62
N PHE A 79 -3.03 1.81 15.91
CA PHE A 79 -3.30 3.16 16.41
C PHE A 79 -2.17 4.18 16.19
N ARG A 80 -1.01 3.77 15.64
CA ARG A 80 0.19 4.62 15.52
C ARG A 80 0.27 5.48 14.25
N TYR A 81 -0.73 5.38 13.36
CA TYR A 81 -0.74 6.01 12.04
C TYR A 81 -1.55 7.31 12.03
N THR A 82 -0.92 8.42 12.45
CA THR A 82 -1.53 9.76 12.49
C THR A 82 -0.83 10.73 11.53
N THR A 83 -1.50 11.81 11.12
CA THR A 83 -0.91 12.82 10.22
C THR A 83 0.49 13.28 10.65
N GLU A 84 0.71 13.48 11.96
CA GLU A 84 1.97 13.96 12.54
C GLU A 84 3.10 12.95 12.41
N THR A 85 2.78 11.66 12.35
CA THR A 85 3.77 10.59 12.27
C THR A 85 4.16 10.24 10.84
N TYR A 86 3.53 10.84 9.82
CA TYR A 86 3.75 10.47 8.43
C TYR A 86 5.15 10.83 7.94
N SER A 87 5.80 9.87 7.29
CA SER A 87 7.11 10.05 6.66
C SER A 87 7.17 9.22 5.40
N LEU A 88 7.43 9.88 4.26
CA LEU A 88 7.59 9.21 2.96
C LEU A 88 8.61 8.07 3.00
N LEU A 89 9.67 8.21 3.81
CA LEU A 89 10.78 7.27 3.82
C LEU A 89 10.68 6.19 4.90
N THR A 90 10.06 6.50 6.04
CA THR A 90 10.18 5.66 7.24
C THR A 90 8.86 5.32 7.91
N ASN A 91 7.75 5.95 7.50
CA ASN A 91 6.43 5.67 8.06
C ASN A 91 5.35 6.04 7.04
N ASN A 92 5.08 5.14 6.08
CA ASN A 92 4.20 5.37 4.94
C ASN A 92 3.19 4.21 4.76
N CYS A 93 2.45 4.21 3.65
CA CYS A 93 1.45 3.19 3.32
C CYS A 93 1.97 1.75 3.30
N ASN A 94 3.25 1.53 2.96
CA ASN A 94 3.84 0.20 2.93
C ASN A 94 4.07 -0.30 4.35
N ASN A 95 4.57 0.55 5.25
CA ASN A 95 4.67 0.22 6.67
C ASN A 95 3.30 -0.08 7.29
N PHE A 96 2.29 0.72 6.93
CA PHE A 96 0.92 0.52 7.39
C PHE A 96 0.36 -0.84 6.95
N ALA A 97 0.54 -1.20 5.68
CA ALA A 97 0.11 -2.49 5.18
C ALA A 97 0.88 -3.65 5.83
N ASP A 98 2.19 -3.51 6.05
CA ASP A 98 3.03 -4.52 6.72
C ASP A 98 2.63 -4.74 8.18
N ASP A 99 2.16 -3.71 8.89
CA ASP A 99 1.73 -3.86 10.29
C ASP A 99 0.33 -4.47 10.46
N ILE A 100 -0.50 -4.41 9.41
CA ILE A 100 -1.88 -4.95 9.40
C ILE A 100 -1.91 -6.40 8.88
N ALA A 101 -0.89 -6.77 8.11
CA ALA A 101 -0.66 -8.10 7.56
C ALA A 101 0.09 -9.01 8.54
#